data_AF-A0A6C0PCL3-F1
#
_entry.id   AF-A0A6C0PCL3-F1
#
_cell.length_a   1.000
_cell.length_b   1.000
_cell.length_c   1.000
_cell.angle_alpha   90.00
_cell.angle_beta   90.00
_cell.angle_gamma   90.00
#
_symmetry.space_group_name_H-M   'P 1'
#
loop_
_entity.id
_entity.type
_entity.pdbx_description
1 polymer ?
#
loop_
_entity_poly.entity_id
_entity_poly.type
_entity_poly.pdbx_seq_one_letter_code
_entity_poly.pdbx_strand_id
1 'polypeptide(L)' 'MELHRYAIQFFANNGVNEYHLRVSPTNHHALYFYSNNGMEEIGCEQDGKVIRMKATI' A
#
# COMPACT_ATOMS: atom_id res chain seq x y z
N MET A 1 -0.29 -5.06 -12.98
CA MET A 1 0.71 -3.96 -13.05
C MET A 1 0.11 -2.68 -13.61
N GLU A 2 -0.72 -2.73 -14.66
CA GLU A 2 -1.30 -1.51 -15.26
C GLU A 2 -2.18 -0.69 -14.31
N LEU A 3 -3.02 -1.34 -13.50
CA LEU A 3 -3.88 -0.66 -12.51
C LEU A 3 -3.07 0.04 -11.41
N HIS A 4 -1.98 -0.58 -10.95
CA HIS A 4 -1.11 0.05 -9.95
C HIS A 4 -0.44 1.30 -10.53
N ARG A 5 0.14 1.19 -11.73
CA ARG A 5 0.74 2.35 -12.42
C ARG A 5 -0.28 3.45 -12.68
N TYR A 6 -1.50 3.11 -13.09
CA TYR A 6 -2.60 4.05 -13.25
C TYR A 6 -2.91 4.79 -11.94
N ALA A 7 -3.02 4.05 -10.83
CA ALA A 7 -3.30 4.63 -9.53
C ALA A 7 -2.19 5.60 -9.09
N ILE A 8 -0.91 5.21 -9.22
CA ILE A 8 0.23 6.09 -8.91
C ILE A 8 0.20 7.37 -9.74
N GLN A 9 -0.02 7.25 -11.06
CA GLN A 9 -0.11 8.42 -11.94
C GLN A 9 -1.29 9.32 -11.56
N PHE A 10 -2.44 8.73 -11.22
CA PHE A 10 -3.60 9.48 -10.77
C PHE A 10 -3.30 10.24 -9.47
N PHE A 11 -2.65 9.61 -8.49
CA PHE A 11 -2.26 10.24 -7.24
C PHE A 11 -1.28 11.40 -7.47
N ALA A 12 -0.24 11.19 -8.29
CA ALA A 12 0.72 12.22 -8.66
C ALA A 12 0.05 13.42 -9.33
N ASN A 13 -0.86 13.17 -10.29
CA ASN A 13 -1.59 14.22 -11.00
C ASN A 13 -2.53 15.04 -10.09
N ASN A 14 -2.92 14.50 -8.93
CA ASN A 14 -3.77 15.18 -7.95
C ASN A 14 -2.97 15.75 -6.76
N GLY A 15 -1.64 15.76 -6.82
CA GLY A 15 -0.79 16.31 -5.75
C GLY A 15 -0.81 15.49 -4.45
N VAL A 16 -1.13 14.19 -4.54
CA VAL A 16 -1.05 13.28 -3.40
C VAL A 16 0.42 12.87 -3.21
N ASN A 17 0.97 13.16 -2.04
CA ASN A 17 2.37 12.83 -1.71
C ASN A 17 2.52 11.48 -1.02
N GLU A 18 1.46 11.00 -0.37
CA GLU A 18 1.45 9.75 0.39
C GLU A 18 0.06 9.11 0.31
N TYR A 19 0.03 7.78 0.22
CA TYR A 19 -1.20 7.01 0.32
C TYR A 19 -1.00 5.78 1.21
N HIS A 20 -2.09 5.30 1.78
CA HIS A 20 -2.09 4.15 2.68
C HIS A 20 -3.12 3.14 2.23
N LEU A 21 -2.83 1.87 2.51
CA LEU A 21 -3.79 0.79 2.38
C LEU A 21 -3.75 -0.13 3.59
N ARG A 22 -4.82 -0.91 3.72
CA ARG A 22 -4.98 -1.95 4.74
C ARG A 22 -4.98 -3.30 4.05
N VAL A 23 -4.22 -4.24 4.59
CA VAL A 23 -4.15 -5.60 4.07
C VAL A 23 -4.23 -6.60 5.22
N SER A 24 -4.81 -7.77 4.96
CA SER A 24 -4.79 -8.85 5.95
C SER A 24 -3.34 -9.33 6.16
N PRO A 25 -2.88 -9.52 7.41
CA PRO A 25 -1.57 -10.09 7.71
C PRO A 25 -1.35 -11.47 7.09
N THR A 26 -2.43 -12.22 6.87
CA THR A 26 -2.39 -13.55 6.27
C THR A 26 -2.35 -13.54 4.73
N ASN A 27 -2.55 -12.37 4.10
CA ASN A 27 -2.47 -12.24 2.64
C ASN A 27 -1.02 -11.95 2.23
N HIS A 28 -0.17 -12.96 2.37
CA HIS A 28 1.26 -12.87 2.07
C HIS A 28 1.54 -12.43 0.63
N HIS A 29 0.70 -12.81 -0.33
CA HIS A 29 0.86 -12.40 -1.72
C HIS A 29 0.63 -10.90 -1.91
N ALA A 30 -0.39 -10.32 -1.27
CA ALA A 30 -0.64 -8.88 -1.33
C ALA A 30 0.44 -8.09 -0.59
N LEU A 31 0.86 -8.54 0.59
CA LEU A 31 1.98 -7.94 1.34
C LEU A 31 3.25 -7.88 0.49
N TYR A 32 3.61 -9.00 -0.13
CA TYR A 32 4.78 -9.08 -1.01
C TYR A 32 4.62 -8.19 -2.26
N PHE A 33 3.45 -8.17 -2.87
CA PHE A 33 3.16 -7.30 -4.00
C PHE A 33 3.35 -5.82 -3.64
N TYR A 34 2.74 -5.35 -2.56
CA TYR A 34 2.83 -3.95 -2.17
C TYR A 34 4.23 -3.57 -1.70
N SER A 35 4.91 -4.45 -0.95
CA SER A 35 6.29 -4.23 -0.53
C SER A 35 7.24 -4.08 -1.73
N ASN A 36 7.11 -4.96 -2.74
CA ASN A 36 7.91 -4.87 -3.96
C ASN A 36 7.59 -3.64 -4.83
N ASN A 37 6.41 -3.04 -4.65
CA ASN A 37 6.03 -1.80 -5.32
C ASN A 37 6.34 -0.55 -4.45
N GLY A 38 7.25 -0.68 -3.48
CA GLY A 38 7.76 0.45 -2.70
C GLY A 38 6.89 0.86 -1.51
N MET A 39 5.93 0.02 -1.10
CA MET A 39 5.17 0.27 0.13
C MET A 39 5.87 -0.30 1.37
N GLU A 40 5.78 0.43 2.47
CA GLU A 40 6.32 0.04 3.77
C GLU A 40 5.20 -0.28 4.75
N GLU A 41 5.38 -1.33 5.55
CA GLU A 41 4.51 -1.59 6.71
C GLU A 41 4.77 -0.53 7.79
N ILE A 42 3.70 0.11 8.27
CA ILE A 42 3.79 1.12 9.34
C ILE A 42 3.15 0.65 10.66
N GLY A 43 2.52 -0.52 10.66
CA GLY A 43 2.04 -1.16 11.88
C GLY A 43 0.81 -2.02 11.68
N CYS A 44 0.52 -2.78 12.74
CA CYS A 44 -0.67 -3.60 12.85
C CYS A 44 -1.81 -2.82 13.56
N GLU A 45 -2.99 -2.83 12.94
CA GLU A 45 -4.25 -2.29 13.48
C GLU A 45 -5.18 -3.44 13.92
N GLN A 46 -6.15 -3.13 14.78
CA GLN A 46 -7.19 -4.05 15.28
C GLN A 46 -6.64 -5.37 15.83
N ASP A 47 -5.80 -5.30 16.87
CA ASP A 47 -5.22 -6.47 17.55
C ASP A 47 -4.48 -7.43 16.60
N GLY A 48 -3.79 -6.87 15.60
CA GLY A 48 -3.00 -7.66 14.65
C GLY A 48 -3.80 -8.28 13.52
N LYS A 49 -5.05 -7.87 13.29
CA LYS A 49 -5.89 -8.40 12.20
C LYS A 49 -5.73 -7.65 10.88
N VAL A 50 -5.08 -6.48 10.90
CA VAL A 50 -4.89 -5.65 9.71
C VAL A 50 -3.49 -5.05 9.73
N ILE A 51 -2.75 -5.16 8.65
CA ILE A 51 -1.50 -4.43 8.43
C ILE A 51 -1.80 -3.17 7.65
N ARG A 52 -1.33 -2.02 8.15
CA ARG A 52 -1.36 -0.77 7.40
C ARG A 52 -0.03 -0.58 6.68
N MET A 53 -0.11 -0.38 5.37
CA MET A 53 1.04 -0.06 4.53
C MET A 53 0.93 1.37 4.02
N LYS A 54 2.07 2.05 3.84
CA LYS A 54 2.16 3.38 3.23
C LYS A 54 3.06 3.34 1.99
N ALA A 55 2.83 4.23 1.05
CA ALA A 55 3.83 4.59 0.06
C ALA A 55 3.81 6.08 -0.24
N THR A 56 4.99 6.59 -0.55
CA THR A 56 5.21 7.93 -1.07
C THR A 56 5.09 7.88 -2.59
N ILE A 57 4.44 8.89 -3.18
CA ILE A 57 4.26 9.05 -4.63
C ILE A 57 5.45 9.77 -5.25
#